data_AF-A0A925XN27-F1
#
_entry.id   AF-A0A925XN27-F1
#
_cell.length_a   1.000
_cell.length_b   1.000
_cell.length_c   1.000
_cell.angle_alpha   90.00
_cell.angle_beta   90.00
_cell.angle_gamma   90.00
#
_symmetry.space_group_name_H-M   'P 1'
#
loop_
_entity.id
_entity.type
_entity.pdbx_description
1 polymer ?
#
loop_
_entity_poly.entity_id
_entity_poly.type
_entity_poly.pdbx_seq_one_letter_code
_entity_poly.pdbx_strand_id
1 'polypeptide(L)'
;MPPPADSESLFDDAEDDLFGDSALPTRSGSPIDSADFDESLTRLGRQLPRSVRLGTSSWNFPGWRDLVWRNDPDAPYSESQLARHGLGAYARHPLLRCVGIDRSFYQPLTVAEYARYADQVPSDFRFVVKAPAMIADAVMRGKRGEPIEANPLFLDASATLDHFVAPALEGLGSRTGPLLLQVSPMPREMTTGEAGIATIERIGALLTALPSRIGETTALYAIELRNAELLTPRLVRTLRECGARLCIALHPRMPAAARQSAALRSMDALESEGDDWRMKGALVARWTLAGGMRYEDARVRYAPFNRLVDPDIPTRGTLAHLIHVAIKSEQPSFIIANNKAEGSAPLTLVELAKAVVA
;
A
#
# COMPACT_ATOMS: atom_id res chain seq x y z
N MET A 1 20.20 -24.14 -9.60
CA MET A 1 20.41 -23.17 -8.52
C MET A 1 19.13 -22.36 -8.37
N PRO A 2 18.43 -22.43 -7.23
CA PRO A 2 17.36 -21.47 -6.98
C PRO A 2 17.98 -20.07 -6.86
N PRO A 3 17.36 -19.02 -7.42
CA PRO A 3 17.85 -17.66 -7.24
C PRO A 3 17.67 -17.24 -5.76
N PRO A 4 18.56 -16.40 -5.22
CA PRO A 4 18.44 -15.89 -3.85
C PRO A 4 17.14 -15.08 -3.68
N ALA A 5 16.59 -15.11 -2.46
CA ALA A 5 15.40 -14.36 -2.09
C ALA A 5 15.77 -12.88 -1.94
N ASP A 6 15.37 -12.06 -2.92
CA ASP A 6 15.52 -10.60 -2.84
C ASP A 6 14.69 -10.08 -1.64
N SER A 7 15.38 -9.48 -0.67
CA SER A 7 14.79 -8.64 0.38
C SER A 7 14.07 -7.47 -0.29
N GLU A 8 12.74 -7.57 -0.45
CA GLU A 8 11.90 -6.51 -1.02
C GLU A 8 11.70 -5.38 0.01
N SER A 9 12.79 -4.68 0.34
CA SER A 9 12.79 -3.59 1.29
C SER A 9 12.18 -2.33 0.64
N LEU A 10 11.00 -1.88 1.08
CA LEU A 10 10.31 -0.69 0.56
C LEU A 10 10.93 0.63 1.04
N PHE A 11 11.79 0.55 2.05
CA PHE A 11 12.71 1.60 2.47
C PHE A 11 14.10 1.22 2.00
N ASP A 12 14.93 2.20 1.64
CA ASP A 12 16.34 1.90 1.36
C ASP A 12 16.93 1.16 2.56
N ASP A 13 17.83 0.19 2.31
CA ASP A 13 18.59 -0.58 3.31
C ASP A 13 19.60 0.33 4.07
N ALA A 14 19.08 1.38 4.70
CA ALA A 14 19.76 2.33 5.55
C ALA A 14 19.11 2.36 6.94
N GLU A 15 18.64 1.21 7.43
CA GLU A 15 17.92 1.13 8.71
C GLU A 15 18.79 1.33 9.96
N ASP A 16 20.12 1.44 9.86
CA ASP A 16 20.94 1.62 11.07
C ASP A 16 21.17 3.08 11.50
N ASP A 17 20.71 4.10 10.76
CA ASP A 17 21.01 5.50 11.16
C ASP A 17 19.93 6.55 10.81
N LEU A 18 18.76 6.16 10.32
CA LEU A 18 17.69 7.12 9.96
C LEU A 18 17.04 7.81 11.17
N PHE A 19 17.38 7.38 12.39
CA PHE A 19 16.96 7.99 13.66
C PHE A 19 18.11 8.08 14.70
N GLY A 20 19.36 7.87 14.26
CA GLY A 20 20.60 8.04 15.04
C GLY A 20 21.31 9.35 14.68
N ASP A 21 22.00 9.93 15.66
CA ASP A 21 22.54 11.30 15.62
C ASP A 21 23.82 11.36 14.75
N SER A 22 23.69 11.83 13.50
CA SER A 22 24.83 12.06 12.60
C SER A 22 24.85 13.52 12.13
N ALA A 23 25.93 14.20 12.50
CA ALA A 23 26.07 15.65 12.53
C ALA A 23 26.30 16.28 11.14
N LEU A 24 25.24 16.87 10.59
CA LEU A 24 25.27 18.06 9.73
C LEU A 24 24.34 19.11 10.35
N PRO A 25 24.57 20.42 10.16
CA PRO A 25 23.92 21.46 10.97
C PRO A 25 22.38 21.36 10.87
N THR A 26 21.78 20.98 11.99
CA THR A 26 20.35 20.78 12.17
C THR A 26 19.66 22.13 12.26
N ARG A 27 19.03 22.57 11.16
CA ARG A 27 17.93 23.55 11.31
C ARG A 27 16.78 22.82 12.02
N SER A 28 16.45 23.31 13.22
CA SER A 28 15.28 22.90 13.97
C SER A 28 14.00 23.00 13.11
N GLY A 29 13.31 21.86 12.94
CA GLY A 29 11.85 21.73 12.79
C GLY A 29 11.08 22.82 12.04
N SER A 30 11.51 23.25 10.86
CA SER A 30 10.66 24.09 10.02
C SER A 30 9.63 23.22 9.28
N PRO A 31 8.34 23.58 9.26
CA PRO A 31 7.32 22.89 8.49
C PRO A 31 7.74 22.84 7.01
N ILE A 32 7.59 21.67 6.38
CA ILE A 32 7.78 21.55 4.94
C ILE A 32 6.51 22.06 4.26
N ASP A 33 6.65 22.99 3.33
CA ASP A 33 5.53 23.51 2.56
C ASP A 33 5.21 22.61 1.36
N SER A 34 3.92 22.51 1.04
CA SER A 34 3.47 21.86 -0.20
C SER A 34 3.94 22.65 -1.43
N ALA A 35 4.11 21.94 -2.55
CA ALA A 35 4.37 22.57 -3.84
C ALA A 35 3.22 23.53 -4.23
N ASP A 36 3.52 24.46 -5.15
CA ASP A 36 2.48 25.24 -5.80
C ASP A 36 1.80 24.38 -6.87
N PHE A 37 0.49 24.22 -6.75
CA PHE A 37 -0.31 23.42 -7.68
C PHE A 37 -1.00 24.33 -8.69
N ASP A 38 -0.84 24.04 -9.97
CA ASP A 38 -1.54 24.79 -11.02
C ASP A 38 -3.07 24.55 -10.97
N GLU A 39 -3.81 25.41 -11.68
CA GLU A 39 -5.28 25.34 -11.73
C GLU A 39 -5.76 24.02 -12.37
N SER A 40 -4.96 23.41 -13.25
CA SER A 40 -5.33 22.17 -13.92
C SER A 40 -5.36 20.99 -12.96
N LEU A 41 -4.34 20.88 -12.10
CA LEU A 41 -4.23 19.85 -11.06
C LEU A 41 -5.28 20.07 -9.97
N THR A 42 -5.48 21.33 -9.56
CA THR A 42 -6.51 21.70 -8.59
C THR A 42 -7.92 21.37 -9.10
N ARG A 43 -8.21 21.66 -10.38
CA ARG A 43 -9.47 21.28 -11.03
C ARG A 43 -9.65 19.76 -11.10
N LEU A 44 -8.60 19.02 -11.46
CA LEU A 44 -8.64 17.55 -11.48
C LEU A 44 -8.98 16.98 -10.09
N GLY A 45 -8.36 17.52 -9.03
CA GLY A 45 -8.68 17.14 -7.65
C GLY A 45 -10.13 17.40 -7.23
N ARG A 46 -10.76 18.47 -7.75
CA ARG A 46 -12.19 18.76 -7.53
C ARG A 46 -13.10 17.82 -8.31
N GLN A 47 -12.71 17.39 -9.50
CA GLN A 47 -13.49 16.47 -10.34
C GLN A 47 -13.43 15.03 -9.85
N LEU A 48 -12.31 14.62 -9.24
CA LEU A 48 -12.14 13.25 -8.75
C LEU A 48 -13.03 12.99 -7.52
N PRO A 49 -14.00 12.05 -7.59
CA PRO A 49 -14.94 11.79 -6.49
C PRO A 49 -14.24 11.50 -5.17
N ARG A 50 -14.77 12.01 -4.05
CA ARG A 50 -14.14 11.90 -2.71
C ARG A 50 -13.95 10.46 -2.23
N SER A 51 -14.73 9.52 -2.75
CA SER A 51 -14.58 8.08 -2.50
C SER A 51 -13.32 7.47 -3.12
N VAL A 52 -12.68 8.15 -4.10
CA VAL A 52 -11.44 7.70 -4.74
C VAL A 52 -10.23 8.25 -4.00
N ARG A 53 -9.51 7.39 -3.30
CA ARG A 53 -8.36 7.76 -2.49
C ARG A 53 -7.10 7.27 -3.18
N LEU A 54 -6.36 8.23 -3.71
CA LEU A 54 -5.07 8.01 -4.33
C LEU A 54 -3.98 8.36 -3.32
N GLY A 55 -2.94 7.55 -3.28
CA GLY A 55 -1.85 7.70 -2.33
C GLY A 55 -0.58 7.00 -2.77
N THR A 56 0.51 7.26 -2.08
CA THR A 56 1.83 6.68 -2.37
C THR A 56 2.26 5.77 -1.23
N SER A 57 3.24 4.89 -1.48
CA SER A 57 3.71 3.91 -0.48
C SER A 57 4.38 4.57 0.74
N SER A 58 4.95 5.77 0.56
CA SER A 58 5.50 6.67 1.59
C SER A 58 5.47 8.12 1.08
N TRP A 59 6.03 9.08 1.82
CA TRP A 59 6.02 10.51 1.48
C TRP A 59 7.40 11.19 1.54
N ASN A 60 8.49 10.42 1.49
CA ASN A 60 9.81 10.89 1.90
C ASN A 60 10.86 11.03 0.77
N PHE A 61 10.46 11.15 -0.50
CA PHE A 61 11.38 11.07 -1.66
C PHE A 61 11.84 12.42 -2.24
N PRO A 62 13.07 12.92 -1.98
CA PRO A 62 13.50 14.27 -2.36
C PRO A 62 13.24 14.70 -3.81
N GLY A 63 13.23 13.75 -4.75
CA GLY A 63 12.92 14.02 -6.15
C GLY A 63 11.50 14.51 -6.43
N TRP A 64 10.57 14.45 -5.48
CA TRP A 64 9.22 15.04 -5.61
C TRP A 64 9.17 16.55 -5.34
N ARG A 65 10.32 17.23 -5.27
CA ARG A 65 10.38 18.69 -5.27
C ARG A 65 9.57 19.27 -6.43
N ASP A 66 8.79 20.30 -6.14
CA ASP A 66 7.83 20.95 -7.03
C ASP A 66 6.70 20.04 -7.56
N LEU A 67 6.65 18.78 -7.15
CA LEU A 67 5.52 17.87 -7.38
C LEU A 67 4.65 17.72 -6.13
N VAL A 68 5.26 17.67 -4.95
CA VAL A 68 4.56 17.46 -3.67
C VAL A 68 4.96 18.51 -2.64
N TRP A 69 6.24 18.84 -2.52
CA TRP A 69 6.76 19.89 -1.64
C TRP A 69 7.41 21.00 -2.44
N ARG A 70 7.32 22.22 -1.93
CA ARG A 70 7.95 23.40 -2.52
C ARG A 70 9.47 23.20 -2.53
N ASN A 71 10.12 23.54 -3.63
CA ASN A 71 11.57 23.60 -3.64
C ASN A 71 12.08 24.64 -2.62
N ASP A 72 12.96 24.21 -1.73
CA ASP A 72 13.66 25.09 -0.81
C ASP A 72 14.82 25.76 -1.57
N PRO A 73 14.88 27.11 -1.61
CA PRO A 73 15.92 27.83 -2.32
C PRO A 73 17.32 27.66 -1.71
N ASP A 74 17.42 27.30 -0.43
CA ASP A 74 18.70 27.15 0.28
C ASP A 74 19.32 25.77 0.03
N ALA A 75 18.54 24.69 0.16
CA ALA A 75 19.00 23.32 -0.05
C ALA A 75 17.86 22.31 -0.26
N PRO A 76 18.04 21.25 -1.06
CA PRO A 76 17.05 20.17 -1.16
C PRO A 76 16.81 19.47 0.18
N TYR A 77 15.55 19.16 0.50
CA TYR A 77 15.21 18.36 1.68
C TYR A 77 15.80 16.95 1.59
N SER A 78 16.38 16.47 2.69
CA SER A 78 16.76 15.07 2.85
C SER A 78 15.55 14.17 3.06
N GLU A 79 15.73 12.88 2.79
CA GLU A 79 14.70 11.85 3.06
C GLU A 79 14.28 11.83 4.54
N SER A 80 15.23 12.00 5.46
CA SER A 80 14.97 12.03 6.90
C SER A 80 14.11 13.23 7.31
N GLN A 81 14.39 14.42 6.74
CA GLN A 81 13.57 15.61 6.97
C GLN A 81 12.13 15.40 6.46
N LEU A 82 11.98 14.85 5.25
CA LEU A 82 10.67 14.59 4.66
C LEU A 82 9.89 13.52 5.42
N ALA A 83 10.55 12.45 5.87
CA ALA A 83 9.92 11.41 6.67
C ALA A 83 9.31 11.97 7.96
N ARG A 84 10.00 12.91 8.63
CA ARG A 84 9.56 13.50 9.90
C ARG A 84 8.58 14.66 9.75
N HIS A 85 8.72 15.48 8.71
CA HIS A 85 8.01 16.77 8.62
C HIS A 85 7.21 16.96 7.32
N GLY A 86 7.32 16.04 6.36
CA GLY A 86 6.71 16.16 5.03
C GLY A 86 5.25 15.72 4.93
N LEU A 87 4.72 14.97 5.91
CA LEU A 87 3.36 14.41 5.82
C LEU A 87 2.28 15.50 5.72
N GLY A 88 2.44 16.61 6.43
CA GLY A 88 1.52 17.75 6.35
C GLY A 88 1.51 18.40 4.96
N ALA A 89 2.68 18.53 4.31
CA ALA A 89 2.79 19.01 2.93
C ALA A 89 2.14 18.05 1.94
N TYR A 90 2.44 16.76 2.09
CA TYR A 90 1.91 15.67 1.28
C TYR A 90 0.38 15.67 1.27
N ALA A 91 -0.23 15.79 2.44
CA ALA A 91 -1.69 15.75 2.60
C ALA A 91 -2.42 16.99 2.03
N ARG A 92 -1.69 18.03 1.60
CA ARG A 92 -2.25 19.19 0.89
C ARG A 92 -2.31 19.00 -0.62
N HIS A 93 -1.69 17.95 -1.18
CA HIS A 93 -1.72 17.71 -2.61
C HIS A 93 -3.17 17.44 -3.09
N PRO A 94 -3.69 18.08 -4.16
CA PRO A 94 -5.10 18.03 -4.54
C PRO A 94 -5.69 16.63 -4.79
N LEU A 95 -4.83 15.67 -5.15
CA LEU A 95 -5.21 14.28 -5.44
C LEU A 95 -4.87 13.27 -4.34
N LEU A 96 -3.89 13.57 -3.46
CA LEU A 96 -3.34 12.56 -2.54
C LEU A 96 -4.14 12.58 -1.25
N ARG A 97 -5.15 11.70 -1.18
CA ARG A 97 -6.12 11.61 -0.07
C ARG A 97 -5.91 10.38 0.82
N CYS A 98 -4.86 9.62 0.55
CA CYS A 98 -4.35 8.58 1.44
C CYS A 98 -2.84 8.40 1.29
N VAL A 99 -2.25 7.61 2.18
CA VAL A 99 -0.84 7.18 2.08
C VAL A 99 -0.64 5.80 2.69
N GLY A 100 0.33 5.07 2.19
CA GLY A 100 0.83 3.83 2.79
C GLY A 100 1.69 4.13 4.02
N ILE A 101 1.56 3.29 5.05
CA ILE A 101 2.54 3.17 6.13
C ILE A 101 3.17 1.79 5.96
N ASP A 102 4.33 1.74 5.31
CA ASP A 102 5.08 0.51 5.12
C ASP A 102 6.13 0.28 6.22
N ARG A 103 6.53 1.31 6.98
CA ARG A 103 7.58 1.17 8.01
C ARG A 103 7.17 0.23 9.15
N SER A 104 5.87 0.09 9.36
CA SER A 104 5.27 -0.89 10.28
C SER A 104 5.64 -2.32 9.95
N PHE A 105 6.07 -2.60 8.71
CA PHE A 105 6.58 -3.90 8.30
C PHE A 105 7.82 -4.33 9.10
N TYR A 106 8.74 -3.40 9.36
CA TYR A 106 10.02 -3.69 10.03
C TYR A 106 9.87 -3.54 11.54
N GLN A 107 9.14 -2.51 11.96
CA GLN A 107 8.90 -2.21 13.36
C GLN A 107 7.42 -1.88 13.58
N PRO A 108 6.66 -2.72 14.32
CA PRO A 108 5.32 -2.39 14.75
C PRO A 108 5.23 -1.01 15.39
N LEU A 109 4.20 -0.24 15.04
CA LEU A 109 4.00 1.11 15.55
C LEU A 109 3.04 1.12 16.74
N THR A 110 3.34 1.98 17.69
CA THR A 110 2.50 2.21 18.87
C THR A 110 1.27 3.07 18.54
N VAL A 111 0.25 3.00 19.39
CA VAL A 111 -0.95 3.88 19.33
C VAL A 111 -0.55 5.36 19.23
N ALA A 112 0.42 5.79 20.04
CA ALA A 112 0.87 7.18 20.08
C ALA A 112 1.57 7.63 18.78
N GLU A 113 2.29 6.74 18.11
CA GLU A 113 2.89 7.05 16.81
C GLU A 113 1.86 7.18 15.71
N TYR A 114 0.85 6.30 15.68
CA TYR A 114 -0.29 6.43 14.78
C TYR A 114 -1.08 7.71 15.05
N ALA A 115 -1.36 8.05 16.30
CA ALA A 115 -2.02 9.31 16.68
C ALA A 115 -1.26 10.53 16.16
N ARG A 116 0.08 10.53 16.28
CA ARG A 116 0.92 11.60 15.74
C ARG A 116 0.79 11.74 14.22
N TYR A 117 0.61 10.64 13.47
CA TYR A 117 0.31 10.73 12.04
C TYR A 117 -1.08 11.27 11.76
N ALA A 118 -2.08 10.82 12.52
CA ALA A 118 -3.47 11.29 12.40
C ALA A 118 -3.59 12.80 12.60
N ASP A 119 -2.83 13.37 13.53
CA ASP A 119 -2.85 14.81 13.86
C ASP A 119 -2.27 15.70 12.76
N GLN A 120 -1.46 15.14 11.85
CA GLN A 120 -0.80 15.89 10.78
C GLN A 120 -1.64 16.05 9.51
N VAL A 121 -2.78 15.35 9.42
CA VAL A 121 -3.56 15.25 8.18
C VAL A 121 -5.04 15.63 8.36
N PRO A 122 -5.72 16.08 7.30
CA PRO A 122 -7.16 16.36 7.33
C PRO A 122 -8.00 15.16 7.81
N SER A 123 -9.19 15.42 8.34
CA SER A 123 -10.11 14.37 8.85
C SER A 123 -10.60 13.41 7.76
N ASP A 124 -10.64 13.87 6.51
CA ASP A 124 -11.00 13.05 5.36
C ASP A 124 -9.83 12.23 4.82
N PHE A 125 -8.60 12.40 5.30
CA PHE A 125 -7.43 11.61 4.86
C PHE A 125 -7.46 10.18 5.41
N ARG A 126 -6.83 9.22 4.73
CA ARG A 126 -6.78 7.82 5.19
C ARG A 126 -5.37 7.22 5.12
N PHE A 127 -5.05 6.35 6.06
CA PHE A 127 -3.80 5.58 6.04
C PHE A 127 -4.07 4.12 5.65
N VAL A 128 -3.28 3.61 4.71
CA VAL A 128 -3.22 2.18 4.38
C VAL A 128 -2.06 1.60 5.17
N VAL A 129 -2.35 0.80 6.20
CA VAL A 129 -1.32 0.33 7.15
C VAL A 129 -0.87 -1.07 6.76
N LYS A 130 0.42 -1.25 6.49
CA LYS A 130 0.99 -2.57 6.18
C LYS A 130 1.24 -3.36 7.46
N ALA A 131 0.86 -4.63 7.46
CA ALA A 131 1.13 -5.54 8.58
C ALA A 131 2.65 -5.72 8.82
N PRO A 132 3.09 -5.87 10.08
CA PRO A 132 4.47 -6.24 10.41
C PRO A 132 4.92 -7.58 9.82
N ALA A 133 6.20 -7.68 9.45
CA ALA A 133 6.83 -8.90 8.92
C ALA A 133 6.72 -10.08 9.90
N MET A 134 6.80 -9.80 11.21
CA MET A 134 6.62 -10.82 12.26
C MET A 134 5.28 -11.56 12.15
N ILE A 135 4.26 -10.98 11.52
CA ILE A 135 2.95 -11.62 11.30
C ILE A 135 2.79 -12.05 9.83
N ALA A 136 3.34 -11.27 8.91
CA ALA A 136 3.09 -11.38 7.48
C ALA A 136 4.09 -12.25 6.71
N ASP A 137 5.23 -12.60 7.31
CA ASP A 137 6.26 -13.45 6.72
C ASP A 137 6.24 -14.85 7.32
N ALA A 138 6.25 -15.87 6.47
CA ALA A 138 6.27 -17.27 6.90
C ALA A 138 7.61 -17.71 7.48
N VAL A 139 8.66 -16.93 7.23
CA VAL A 139 10.03 -17.26 7.58
C VAL A 139 10.73 -16.05 8.17
N MET A 140 11.62 -16.30 9.13
CA MET A 140 12.58 -15.29 9.58
C MET A 140 13.65 -15.15 8.50
N ARG A 141 13.97 -13.90 8.12
CA ARG A 141 14.93 -13.62 7.06
C ARG A 141 16.27 -13.15 7.61
N GLY A 142 17.34 -13.57 6.94
CA GLY A 142 18.68 -13.07 7.17
C GLY A 142 18.90 -11.69 6.55
N LYS A 143 20.12 -11.16 6.74
CA LYS A 143 20.52 -9.84 6.26
C LYS A 143 20.40 -9.65 4.74
N ARG A 144 20.40 -10.74 3.96
CA ARG A 144 20.28 -10.69 2.49
C ARG A 144 18.88 -11.11 2.02
N GLY A 145 17.91 -11.21 2.92
CA GLY A 145 16.53 -11.63 2.61
C GLY A 145 16.34 -13.15 2.53
N GLU A 146 17.40 -13.93 2.76
CA GLU A 146 17.34 -15.39 2.69
C GLU A 146 16.48 -15.97 3.84
N PRO A 147 15.64 -16.98 3.58
CA PRO A 147 14.93 -17.67 4.65
C PRO A 147 15.91 -18.41 5.56
N ILE A 148 15.82 -18.19 6.88
CA ILE A 148 16.66 -18.86 7.88
C ILE A 148 15.85 -19.99 8.55
N GLU A 149 14.69 -19.65 9.09
CA GLU A 149 13.84 -20.59 9.83
C GLU A 149 12.37 -20.20 9.72
N ALA A 150 11.48 -21.09 10.15
CA ALA A 150 10.04 -20.82 10.19
C ALA A 150 9.74 -19.71 11.21
N ASN A 151 8.87 -18.77 10.85
CA ASN A 151 8.41 -17.74 11.77
C ASN A 151 7.25 -18.28 12.63
N PRO A 152 7.41 -18.38 13.97
CA PRO A 152 6.35 -18.90 14.85
C PRO A 152 5.14 -17.97 14.95
N LEU A 153 5.29 -16.68 14.63
CA LEU A 153 4.22 -15.68 14.71
C LEU A 153 3.51 -15.46 13.36
N PHE A 154 3.88 -16.22 12.33
CA PHE A 154 3.24 -16.13 11.02
C PHE A 154 1.74 -16.43 11.11
N LEU A 155 0.92 -15.43 10.77
CA LEU A 155 -0.54 -15.45 10.89
C LEU A 155 -1.06 -15.75 12.30
N ASP A 156 -0.30 -15.42 13.35
CA ASP A 156 -0.76 -15.55 14.73
C ASP A 156 -1.79 -14.46 15.07
N ALA A 157 -2.96 -14.87 15.57
CA ALA A 157 -4.08 -13.96 15.79
C ALA A 157 -3.84 -12.95 16.93
N SER A 158 -3.18 -13.37 18.03
CA SER A 158 -2.90 -12.46 19.15
C SER A 158 -1.88 -11.42 18.74
N ALA A 159 -0.76 -11.85 18.14
CA ALA A 159 0.26 -10.95 17.64
C ALA A 159 -0.31 -9.98 16.60
N THR A 160 -1.19 -10.46 15.72
CA THR A 160 -1.87 -9.61 14.73
C THR A 160 -2.76 -8.56 15.38
N LEU A 161 -3.51 -8.93 16.42
CA LEU A 161 -4.33 -7.98 17.16
C LEU A 161 -3.46 -6.94 17.88
N ASP A 162 -2.48 -7.40 18.65
CA ASP A 162 -1.72 -6.60 19.61
C ASP A 162 -0.70 -5.68 18.93
N HIS A 163 -0.08 -6.12 17.83
CA HIS A 163 1.01 -5.39 17.17
C HIS A 163 0.62 -4.73 15.85
N PHE A 164 -0.61 -4.95 15.36
CA PHE A 164 -1.05 -4.40 14.09
C PHE A 164 -2.44 -3.78 14.15
N VAL A 165 -3.47 -4.56 14.48
CA VAL A 165 -4.87 -4.11 14.36
C VAL A 165 -5.23 -3.08 15.43
N ALA A 166 -5.04 -3.40 16.70
CA ALA A 166 -5.44 -2.52 17.80
C ALA A 166 -4.67 -1.19 17.79
N PRO A 167 -3.32 -1.17 17.68
CA PRO A 167 -2.58 0.08 17.64
C PRO A 167 -3.00 1.00 16.47
N ALA A 168 -3.24 0.42 15.29
CA ALA A 168 -3.65 1.19 14.12
C ALA A 168 -5.07 1.76 14.28
N LEU A 169 -6.05 0.96 14.71
CA LEU A 169 -7.43 1.41 14.84
C LEU A 169 -7.60 2.45 15.95
N GLU A 170 -6.92 2.27 17.08
CA GLU A 170 -6.97 3.21 18.21
C GLU A 170 -6.24 4.51 17.89
N GLY A 171 -5.02 4.42 17.33
CA GLY A 171 -4.19 5.59 17.09
C GLY A 171 -4.66 6.44 15.90
N LEU A 172 -5.12 5.81 14.81
CA LEU A 172 -5.60 6.56 13.63
C LEU A 172 -7.08 6.93 13.71
N GLY A 173 -7.87 6.20 14.49
CA GLY A 173 -9.31 6.41 14.63
C GLY A 173 -10.02 6.44 13.28
N SER A 174 -10.80 7.50 13.03
CA SER A 174 -11.54 7.68 11.77
C SER A 174 -10.66 7.83 10.53
N ARG A 175 -9.34 8.02 10.68
CA ARG A 175 -8.37 8.10 9.57
C ARG A 175 -7.80 6.74 9.19
N THR A 176 -8.19 5.66 9.86
CA THR A 176 -7.81 4.30 9.43
C THR A 176 -8.45 3.97 8.10
N GLY A 177 -7.62 3.65 7.11
CA GLY A 177 -8.03 3.03 5.86
C GLY A 177 -7.85 1.50 5.95
N PRO A 178 -7.53 0.85 4.82
CA PRO A 178 -7.22 -0.58 4.81
C PRO A 178 -6.09 -0.97 5.76
N LEU A 179 -6.34 -2.00 6.57
CA LEU A 179 -5.31 -2.79 7.27
C LEU A 179 -4.85 -3.88 6.31
N LEU A 180 -3.71 -3.64 5.68
CA LEU A 180 -3.17 -4.44 4.60
C LEU A 180 -2.23 -5.52 5.14
N LEU A 181 -2.67 -6.77 5.07
CA LEU A 181 -1.80 -7.93 5.26
C LEU A 181 -1.22 -8.37 3.91
N GLN A 182 -0.04 -7.84 3.60
CA GLN A 182 0.75 -8.33 2.47
C GLN A 182 1.52 -9.57 2.91
N VAL A 183 1.01 -10.75 2.55
CA VAL A 183 1.70 -12.01 2.82
C VAL A 183 2.99 -12.04 1.99
N SER A 184 4.13 -12.04 2.68
CA SER A 184 5.45 -12.06 2.05
C SER A 184 5.62 -13.28 1.15
N PRO A 185 6.56 -13.24 0.19
CA PRO A 185 7.01 -14.41 -0.54
C PRO A 185 7.22 -15.66 0.31
N MET A 186 6.37 -16.66 0.11
CA MET A 186 6.50 -17.96 0.78
C MET A 186 7.23 -18.99 -0.09
N PRO A 187 7.90 -19.98 0.54
CA PRO A 187 8.39 -21.18 -0.14
C PRO A 187 7.27 -21.91 -0.89
N ARG A 188 7.60 -22.50 -2.04
CA ARG A 188 6.61 -23.13 -2.94
C ARG A 188 5.90 -24.33 -2.31
N GLU A 189 6.57 -24.97 -1.36
CA GLU A 189 6.08 -26.09 -0.57
C GLU A 189 4.91 -25.67 0.33
N MET A 190 4.77 -24.38 0.64
CA MET A 190 3.66 -23.82 1.44
C MET A 190 2.49 -23.31 0.59
N THR A 191 2.67 -23.18 -0.73
CA THR A 191 1.74 -22.45 -1.59
C THR A 191 1.07 -23.33 -2.65
N THR A 192 1.44 -24.60 -2.73
CA THR A 192 0.91 -25.56 -3.72
C THR A 192 0.31 -26.80 -3.02
N GLY A 193 -0.57 -27.52 -3.73
CA GLY A 193 -1.19 -28.75 -3.23
C GLY A 193 -1.98 -28.55 -1.93
N GLU A 194 -1.92 -29.54 -1.04
CA GLU A 194 -2.58 -29.51 0.28
C GLU A 194 -2.03 -28.40 1.18
N ALA A 195 -0.72 -28.13 1.12
CA ALA A 195 -0.11 -27.07 1.91
C ALA A 195 -0.60 -25.67 1.50
N GLY A 196 -0.80 -25.44 0.21
CA GLY A 196 -1.43 -24.21 -0.29
C GLY A 196 -2.86 -24.02 0.21
N ILE A 197 -3.63 -25.12 0.30
CA ILE A 197 -4.98 -25.10 0.88
C ILE A 197 -4.91 -24.76 2.37
N ALA A 198 -4.03 -25.41 3.13
CA ALA A 198 -3.82 -25.14 4.55
C ALA A 198 -3.39 -23.68 4.80
N THR A 199 -2.57 -23.10 3.93
CA THR A 199 -2.21 -21.67 4.00
C THR A 199 -3.42 -20.76 3.82
N ILE A 200 -4.32 -21.05 2.87
CA ILE A 200 -5.57 -20.29 2.69
C ILE A 200 -6.48 -20.43 3.92
N GLU A 201 -6.59 -21.62 4.47
CA GLU A 201 -7.37 -21.88 5.69
C GLU A 201 -6.82 -21.12 6.89
N ARG A 202 -5.49 -21.05 7.05
CA ARG A 202 -4.84 -20.22 8.08
C ARG A 202 -5.13 -18.73 7.92
N ILE A 203 -5.11 -18.20 6.70
CA ILE A 203 -5.50 -16.81 6.41
C ILE A 203 -6.97 -16.58 6.82
N GLY A 204 -7.87 -17.50 6.46
CA GLY A 204 -9.28 -17.43 6.85
C GLY A 204 -9.50 -17.50 8.36
N ALA A 205 -8.78 -18.39 9.04
CA ALA A 205 -8.84 -18.54 10.50
C ALA A 205 -8.37 -17.26 11.21
N LEU A 206 -7.25 -16.67 10.74
CA LEU A 206 -6.78 -15.38 11.24
C LEU A 206 -7.85 -14.30 11.08
N LEU A 207 -8.36 -14.10 9.86
CA LEU A 207 -9.35 -13.06 9.57
C LEU A 207 -10.64 -13.23 10.37
N THR A 208 -11.07 -14.48 10.61
CA THR A 208 -12.25 -14.79 11.42
C THR A 208 -12.04 -14.48 12.90
N ALA A 209 -10.80 -14.63 13.40
CA ALA A 209 -10.46 -14.35 14.79
C ALA A 209 -10.29 -12.85 15.09
N LEU A 210 -10.03 -12.02 14.06
CA LEU A 210 -9.81 -10.60 14.23
C LEU A 210 -11.13 -9.83 14.43
N PRO A 211 -11.12 -8.75 15.25
CA PRO A 211 -12.32 -7.97 15.51
C PRO A 211 -12.72 -7.14 14.28
N SER A 212 -14.01 -7.13 13.94
CA SER A 212 -14.52 -6.24 12.88
C SER A 212 -14.52 -4.75 13.26
N ARG A 213 -14.37 -4.43 14.55
CA ARG A 213 -14.38 -3.07 15.10
C ARG A 213 -13.62 -3.01 16.42
N ILE A 214 -12.92 -1.90 16.67
CA ILE A 214 -12.40 -1.50 17.98
C ILE A 214 -12.86 -0.07 18.27
N GLY A 215 -13.54 0.13 19.41
CA GLY A 215 -14.22 1.38 19.70
C GLY A 215 -15.26 1.72 18.63
N GLU A 216 -15.16 2.91 18.03
CA GLU A 216 -16.02 3.35 16.92
C GLU A 216 -15.44 3.06 15.52
N THR A 217 -14.21 2.52 15.45
CA THR A 217 -13.50 2.33 14.19
C THR A 217 -13.70 0.91 13.66
N THR A 218 -14.42 0.79 12.53
CA THR A 218 -14.55 -0.48 11.79
C THR A 218 -13.24 -0.80 11.06
N ALA A 219 -12.79 -2.05 11.16
CA ALA A 219 -11.62 -2.54 10.44
C ALA A 219 -11.96 -2.83 8.96
N LEU A 220 -11.06 -2.43 8.06
CA LEU A 220 -11.09 -2.83 6.66
C LEU A 220 -9.88 -3.72 6.37
N TYR A 221 -10.06 -5.03 6.45
CA TYR A 221 -8.97 -5.98 6.16
C TYR A 221 -8.77 -6.15 4.65
N ALA A 222 -7.52 -6.07 4.21
CA ALA A 222 -7.13 -6.32 2.83
C ALA A 222 -5.96 -7.31 2.76
N ILE A 223 -6.10 -8.37 1.96
CA ILE A 223 -5.06 -9.38 1.76
C ILE A 223 -4.35 -9.12 0.44
N GLU A 224 -3.04 -8.99 0.49
CA GLU A 224 -2.19 -8.87 -0.68
C GLU A 224 -1.25 -10.06 -0.79
N LEU A 225 -1.24 -10.73 -1.93
CA LEU A 225 -0.39 -11.90 -2.16
C LEU A 225 0.92 -11.54 -2.87
N ARG A 226 1.92 -12.41 -2.69
CA ARG A 226 3.19 -12.44 -3.46
C ARG A 226 3.48 -13.79 -4.11
N ASN A 227 2.50 -14.70 -4.06
CA ASN A 227 2.55 -16.05 -4.61
C ASN A 227 1.29 -16.26 -5.48
N ALA A 228 1.45 -16.22 -6.80
CA ALA A 228 0.34 -16.26 -7.77
C ALA A 228 -0.49 -17.55 -7.68
N GLU A 229 0.14 -18.65 -7.28
CA GLU A 229 -0.46 -19.97 -7.09
C GLU A 229 -1.54 -20.00 -5.99
N LEU A 230 -1.52 -19.05 -5.05
CA LEU A 230 -2.54 -18.92 -4.01
C LEU A 230 -3.79 -18.16 -4.48
N LEU A 231 -3.72 -17.42 -5.59
CA LEU A 231 -4.87 -16.71 -6.15
C LEU A 231 -5.81 -17.72 -6.84
N THR A 232 -6.62 -18.37 -6.03
CA THR A 232 -7.55 -19.43 -6.42
C THR A 232 -8.99 -19.08 -6.05
N PRO A 233 -10.01 -19.73 -6.66
CA PRO A 233 -11.40 -19.54 -6.25
C PRO A 233 -11.65 -19.85 -4.77
N ARG A 234 -10.85 -20.74 -4.16
CA ARG A 234 -10.92 -21.06 -2.73
C ARG A 234 -10.53 -19.85 -1.89
N LEU A 235 -9.38 -19.23 -2.17
CA LEU A 235 -8.98 -18.00 -1.48
C LEU A 235 -10.04 -16.91 -1.65
N VAL A 236 -10.52 -16.67 -2.87
CA VAL A 236 -11.54 -15.64 -3.14
C VAL A 236 -12.79 -15.86 -2.30
N ARG A 237 -13.25 -17.12 -2.20
CA ARG A 237 -14.39 -17.50 -1.34
C ARG A 237 -14.08 -17.25 0.14
N THR A 238 -12.92 -17.68 0.64
CA THR A 238 -12.49 -17.46 2.02
C THR A 238 -12.48 -15.98 2.38
N LEU A 239 -11.89 -15.12 1.53
CA LEU A 239 -11.87 -13.67 1.78
C LEU A 239 -13.28 -13.07 1.85
N ARG A 240 -14.16 -13.48 0.94
CA ARG A 240 -15.57 -13.06 0.93
C ARG A 240 -16.30 -13.46 2.21
N GLU A 241 -16.14 -14.70 2.65
CA GLU A 241 -16.78 -15.23 3.86
C GLU A 241 -16.30 -14.52 5.14
N CYS A 242 -15.02 -14.13 5.18
CA CYS A 242 -14.45 -13.35 6.27
C CYS A 242 -14.72 -11.82 6.16
N GLY A 243 -15.34 -11.34 5.09
CA GLY A 243 -15.54 -9.91 4.84
C GLY A 243 -14.26 -9.12 4.53
N ALA A 244 -13.16 -9.81 4.20
CA ALA A 244 -11.91 -9.18 3.81
C ALA A 244 -11.87 -8.88 2.30
N ARG A 245 -11.03 -7.93 1.89
CA ARG A 245 -10.86 -7.56 0.49
C ARG A 245 -9.59 -8.18 -0.11
N LEU A 246 -9.67 -8.62 -1.36
CA LEU A 246 -8.48 -8.89 -2.16
C LEU A 246 -7.85 -7.55 -2.54
N CYS A 247 -6.59 -7.35 -2.17
CA CYS A 247 -5.79 -6.26 -2.71
C CYS A 247 -5.29 -6.64 -4.11
N ILE A 248 -5.54 -5.79 -5.11
CA ILE A 248 -4.96 -5.93 -6.45
C ILE A 248 -3.46 -5.61 -6.36
N ALA A 249 -2.64 -6.64 -6.41
CA ALA A 249 -1.19 -6.59 -6.21
C ALA A 249 -0.47 -6.42 -7.55
N LEU A 250 -0.14 -5.19 -7.94
CA LEU A 250 0.58 -4.94 -9.20
C LEU A 250 2.08 -5.09 -8.93
N HIS A 251 2.55 -6.31 -9.17
CA HIS A 251 3.90 -6.78 -8.87
C HIS A 251 4.28 -7.91 -9.85
N PRO A 252 5.54 -8.03 -10.30
CA PRO A 252 5.98 -9.07 -11.25
C PRO A 252 5.69 -10.52 -10.82
N ARG A 253 5.59 -10.77 -9.50
CA ARG A 253 5.25 -12.11 -8.95
C ARG A 253 3.77 -12.47 -9.04
N MET A 254 2.92 -11.49 -9.34
CA MET A 254 1.48 -11.66 -9.35
C MET A 254 0.94 -11.60 -10.79
N PRO A 255 -0.21 -12.23 -11.07
CA PRO A 255 -0.82 -12.13 -12.38
C PRO A 255 -1.15 -10.69 -12.75
N ALA A 256 -1.23 -10.39 -14.04
CA ALA A 256 -1.58 -9.05 -14.53
C ALA A 256 -2.89 -8.52 -13.92
N ALA A 257 -3.03 -7.19 -13.85
CA ALA A 257 -4.15 -6.48 -13.26
C ALA A 257 -5.52 -7.05 -13.69
N ALA A 258 -5.68 -7.33 -14.99
CA ALA A 258 -6.92 -7.87 -15.56
C ALA A 258 -7.32 -9.23 -14.95
N ARG A 259 -6.36 -10.12 -14.67
CA ARG A 259 -6.64 -11.42 -14.05
C ARG A 259 -7.03 -11.28 -12.58
N GLN A 260 -6.40 -10.35 -11.86
CA GLN A 260 -6.78 -10.06 -10.48
C GLN A 260 -8.14 -9.34 -10.41
N SER A 261 -8.45 -8.48 -11.38
CA SER A 261 -9.78 -7.87 -11.57
C SER A 261 -10.86 -8.93 -11.74
N ALA A 262 -10.61 -9.98 -12.53
CA ALA A 262 -11.54 -11.09 -12.68
C ALA A 262 -11.76 -11.87 -11.36
N ALA A 263 -10.71 -12.03 -10.55
CA ALA A 263 -10.83 -12.64 -9.21
C ALA A 263 -11.61 -11.76 -8.23
N LEU A 264 -11.45 -10.44 -8.30
CA LEU A 264 -12.27 -9.50 -7.52
C LEU A 264 -13.74 -9.54 -7.95
N ARG A 265 -14.00 -9.58 -9.27
CA ARG A 265 -15.35 -9.76 -9.80
C ARG A 265 -15.97 -11.06 -9.32
N SER A 266 -15.25 -12.19 -9.32
CA SER A 266 -15.81 -13.47 -8.83
C SER A 266 -16.05 -13.50 -7.32
N MET A 267 -15.42 -12.60 -6.57
CA MET A 267 -15.71 -12.40 -5.15
C MET A 267 -17.07 -11.73 -4.95
N ASP A 268 -17.32 -10.66 -5.69
CA ASP A 268 -18.45 -9.76 -5.43
C ASP A 268 -19.66 -10.09 -6.30
N ALA A 269 -19.45 -10.43 -7.56
CA ALA A 269 -20.52 -10.66 -8.51
C ALA A 269 -21.27 -11.97 -8.22
N LEU A 270 -22.60 -11.92 -8.33
CA LEU A 270 -23.40 -13.12 -8.52
C LEU A 270 -23.32 -13.57 -9.98
N GLU A 271 -23.44 -14.87 -10.26
CA GLU A 271 -23.43 -15.39 -11.63
C GLU A 271 -24.48 -14.74 -12.54
N SER A 272 -25.58 -14.26 -11.95
CA SER A 272 -26.69 -13.59 -12.63
C SER A 272 -26.46 -12.12 -12.99
N GLU A 273 -25.46 -11.45 -12.41
CA GLU A 273 -25.28 -9.99 -12.55
C GLU A 273 -24.63 -9.57 -13.87
N GLY A 274 -24.09 -10.52 -14.65
CA GLY A 274 -23.47 -10.21 -15.93
C GLY A 274 -22.42 -9.10 -15.82
N ASP A 275 -22.37 -8.21 -16.80
CA ASP A 275 -21.36 -7.13 -16.86
C ASP A 275 -21.71 -5.88 -16.04
N ASP A 276 -22.92 -5.79 -15.47
CA ASP A 276 -23.36 -4.69 -14.59
C ASP A 276 -23.25 -5.06 -13.10
N TRP A 277 -22.26 -5.89 -12.76
CA TRP A 277 -22.01 -6.32 -11.40
C TRP A 277 -21.64 -5.14 -10.50
N ARG A 278 -22.02 -5.23 -9.23
CA ARG A 278 -21.70 -4.23 -8.22
C ARG A 278 -20.63 -4.73 -7.28
N MET A 279 -19.68 -3.86 -6.98
CA MET A 279 -18.65 -4.11 -5.97
C MET A 279 -19.31 -4.07 -4.59
N LYS A 280 -19.04 -5.08 -3.75
CA LYS A 280 -19.68 -5.27 -2.43
C LYS A 280 -18.87 -4.71 -1.27
N GLY A 281 -17.65 -4.25 -1.54
CA GLY A 281 -16.76 -3.65 -0.55
C GLY A 281 -15.69 -2.80 -1.22
N ALA A 282 -14.83 -2.18 -0.41
CA ALA A 282 -13.79 -1.29 -0.90
C ALA A 282 -12.90 -1.93 -1.98
N LEU A 283 -12.50 -1.14 -2.98
CA LEU A 283 -11.40 -1.47 -3.89
C LEU A 283 -10.08 -1.13 -3.19
N VAL A 284 -9.16 -2.08 -3.12
CA VAL A 284 -7.80 -1.85 -2.61
C VAL A 284 -6.82 -2.33 -3.67
N ALA A 285 -5.87 -1.48 -4.05
CA ALA A 285 -4.82 -1.83 -5.00
C ALA A 285 -3.48 -1.24 -4.57
N ARG A 286 -2.41 -2.01 -4.77
CA ARG A 286 -1.02 -1.56 -4.57
C ARG A 286 -0.23 -1.73 -5.85
N TRP A 287 0.23 -0.60 -6.36
CA TRP A 287 1.12 -0.52 -7.50
C TRP A 287 2.57 -0.41 -7.07
N THR A 288 3.21 -1.56 -6.89
CA THR A 288 4.49 -1.64 -6.17
C THR A 288 5.69 -1.63 -7.10
N LEU A 289 5.62 -2.34 -8.23
CA LEU A 289 6.78 -2.54 -9.12
C LEU A 289 6.34 -2.74 -10.57
N ALA A 290 7.07 -2.12 -11.49
CA ALA A 290 6.92 -2.29 -12.94
C ALA A 290 7.03 -3.77 -13.33
N GLY A 291 6.21 -4.20 -14.29
CA GLY A 291 6.26 -5.57 -14.80
C GLY A 291 7.63 -5.93 -15.37
N GLY A 292 8.13 -7.13 -15.06
CA GLY A 292 9.38 -7.67 -15.62
C GLY A 292 10.67 -7.08 -15.05
N MET A 293 10.60 -6.25 -14.00
CA MET A 293 11.78 -5.62 -13.39
C MET A 293 12.06 -6.16 -11.98
N ARG A 294 13.34 -6.25 -11.60
CA ARG A 294 13.72 -6.44 -10.19
C ARG A 294 13.70 -5.10 -9.47
N TYR A 295 13.54 -5.15 -8.15
CA TYR A 295 13.38 -3.96 -7.33
C TYR A 295 14.58 -2.99 -7.40
N GLU A 296 15.80 -3.52 -7.28
CA GLU A 296 17.04 -2.74 -7.34
C GLU A 296 17.23 -2.08 -8.72
N ASP A 297 16.97 -2.81 -9.80
CA ASP A 297 17.05 -2.31 -11.17
C ASP A 297 16.09 -1.13 -11.37
N ALA A 298 14.85 -1.25 -10.85
CA ALA A 298 13.86 -0.18 -10.89
C ALA A 298 14.31 1.04 -10.09
N ARG A 299 14.92 0.83 -8.91
CA ARG A 299 15.42 1.92 -8.06
C ARG A 299 16.46 2.75 -8.81
N VAL A 300 17.43 2.09 -9.44
CA VAL A 300 18.50 2.77 -10.19
C VAL A 300 17.96 3.46 -11.44
N ARG A 301 17.12 2.76 -12.22
CA ARG A 301 16.58 3.26 -13.49
C ARG A 301 15.68 4.49 -13.32
N TYR A 302 14.90 4.51 -12.23
CA TYR A 302 13.85 5.51 -12.04
C TYR A 302 14.25 6.66 -11.13
N ALA A 303 15.41 6.57 -10.43
CA ALA A 303 15.96 7.70 -9.71
C ALA A 303 16.10 8.92 -10.64
N PRO A 304 15.80 10.14 -10.16
CA PRO A 304 15.47 10.51 -8.78
C PRO A 304 13.96 10.45 -8.46
N PHE A 305 13.17 9.74 -9.25
CA PHE A 305 11.71 9.60 -9.12
C PHE A 305 10.86 10.85 -9.39
N ASN A 306 11.35 11.72 -10.28
CA ASN A 306 10.73 13.01 -10.61
C ASN A 306 10.02 13.07 -11.97
N ARG A 307 9.96 11.94 -12.69
CA ARG A 307 9.31 11.85 -14.00
C ARG A 307 8.76 10.44 -14.23
N LEU A 308 7.79 10.33 -15.13
CA LEU A 308 7.42 9.04 -15.69
C LEU A 308 8.51 8.57 -16.65
N VAL A 309 8.88 7.29 -16.56
CA VAL A 309 9.91 6.65 -17.37
C VAL A 309 9.30 5.52 -18.20
N ASP A 310 8.55 4.62 -17.56
CA ASP A 310 7.90 3.48 -18.22
C ASP A 310 6.39 3.47 -17.90
N PRO A 311 5.57 4.28 -18.59
CA PRO A 311 4.12 4.30 -18.39
C PRO A 311 3.47 2.95 -18.75
N ASP A 312 2.65 2.41 -17.87
CA ASP A 312 1.86 1.18 -18.05
C ASP A 312 0.39 1.53 -18.28
N ILE A 313 0.09 1.88 -19.53
CA ILE A 313 -1.26 2.24 -19.97
C ILE A 313 -2.28 1.11 -19.71
N PRO A 314 -1.99 -0.19 -20.00
CA PRO A 314 -2.91 -1.28 -19.68
C PRO A 314 -3.30 -1.38 -18.20
N THR A 315 -2.33 -1.25 -17.29
CA THR A 315 -2.59 -1.28 -15.84
C THR A 315 -3.42 -0.08 -15.42
N ARG A 316 -3.10 1.14 -15.90
CA ARG A 316 -3.93 2.34 -15.65
C ARG A 316 -5.37 2.17 -16.11
N GLY A 317 -5.59 1.63 -17.31
CA GLY A 317 -6.92 1.37 -17.84
C GLY A 317 -7.71 0.38 -16.99
N THR A 318 -7.05 -0.67 -16.50
CA THR A 318 -7.68 -1.65 -15.60
C THR A 318 -8.06 -1.02 -14.26
N LEU A 319 -7.17 -0.23 -13.65
CA LEU A 319 -7.46 0.46 -12.39
C LEU A 319 -8.56 1.51 -12.57
N ALA A 320 -8.53 2.30 -13.65
CA ALA A 320 -9.57 3.26 -13.96
C ALA A 320 -10.93 2.58 -14.10
N HIS A 321 -11.00 1.45 -14.83
CA HIS A 321 -12.23 0.65 -14.92
C HIS A 321 -12.73 0.20 -13.55
N LEU A 322 -11.87 -0.39 -12.71
CA LEU A 322 -12.25 -0.83 -11.36
C LEU A 322 -12.71 0.33 -10.48
N ILE A 323 -12.09 1.50 -10.59
CA ILE A 323 -12.50 2.72 -9.87
C ILE A 323 -13.90 3.15 -10.32
N HIS A 324 -14.21 3.12 -11.62
CA HIS A 324 -15.55 3.42 -12.11
C HIS A 324 -16.60 2.43 -11.59
N VAL A 325 -16.28 1.14 -11.54
CA VAL A 325 -17.16 0.13 -10.93
C VAL A 325 -17.38 0.43 -9.44
N ALA A 326 -16.32 0.77 -8.69
CA ALA A 326 -16.42 1.14 -7.29
C ALA A 326 -17.29 2.40 -7.07
N ILE A 327 -17.10 3.45 -7.89
CA ILE A 327 -17.92 4.67 -7.85
C ILE A 327 -19.40 4.34 -8.08
N LYS A 328 -19.72 3.57 -9.13
CA LYS A 328 -21.10 3.14 -9.44
C LYS A 328 -21.71 2.27 -8.33
N SER A 329 -20.88 1.59 -7.56
CA SER A 329 -21.28 0.71 -6.46
C SER A 329 -21.26 1.41 -5.10
N GLU A 330 -21.01 2.72 -5.07
CA GLU A 330 -20.87 3.53 -3.84
C GLU A 330 -19.79 3.00 -2.87
N GLN A 331 -18.78 2.32 -3.42
CA GLN A 331 -17.65 1.78 -2.66
C GLN A 331 -16.44 2.72 -2.72
N PRO A 332 -15.67 2.84 -1.63
CA PRO A 332 -14.42 3.59 -1.65
C PRO A 332 -13.32 2.83 -2.38
N SER A 333 -12.39 3.57 -2.97
CA SER A 333 -11.20 3.03 -3.62
C SER A 333 -9.94 3.52 -2.93
N PHE A 334 -8.97 2.65 -2.70
CA PHE A 334 -7.65 2.94 -2.13
C PHE A 334 -6.58 2.44 -3.09
N ILE A 335 -5.92 3.35 -3.81
CA ILE A 335 -4.88 3.02 -4.78
C ILE A 335 -3.56 3.60 -4.28
N ILE A 336 -2.62 2.73 -3.93
CA ILE A 336 -1.31 3.12 -3.42
C ILE A 336 -0.24 2.83 -4.47
N ALA A 337 0.44 3.85 -4.98
CA ALA A 337 1.52 3.71 -5.94
C ALA A 337 2.91 3.81 -5.28
N ASN A 338 3.89 3.09 -5.81
CA ASN A 338 5.31 3.24 -5.50
C ASN A 338 6.01 3.91 -6.70
N ASN A 339 7.12 4.61 -6.46
CA ASN A 339 7.89 5.21 -7.56
C ASN A 339 8.36 4.16 -8.58
N LYS A 340 8.58 2.93 -8.12
CA LYS A 340 9.01 1.80 -8.95
C LYS A 340 7.93 1.24 -9.87
N ALA A 341 6.71 1.77 -9.80
CA ALA A 341 5.63 1.46 -10.73
C ALA A 341 5.95 1.95 -12.15
N GLU A 342 6.26 3.24 -12.29
CA GLU A 342 6.41 3.88 -13.61
C GLU A 342 7.48 4.99 -13.65
N GLY A 343 8.17 5.25 -12.53
CA GLY A 343 9.16 6.32 -12.41
C GLY A 343 8.85 7.31 -11.30
N SER A 344 7.59 7.70 -11.10
CA SER A 344 7.21 8.69 -10.08
C SER A 344 5.77 8.47 -9.63
N ALA A 345 5.59 8.11 -8.35
CA ALA A 345 4.28 7.76 -7.81
C ALA A 345 3.27 8.91 -7.87
N PRO A 346 3.62 10.18 -7.54
CA PRO A 346 2.68 11.30 -7.69
C PRO A 346 2.21 11.47 -9.13
N LEU A 347 3.12 11.38 -10.12
CA LEU A 347 2.78 11.53 -11.54
C LEU A 347 1.97 10.35 -12.07
N THR A 348 2.26 9.12 -11.63
CA THR A 348 1.43 7.93 -11.90
C THR A 348 -0.02 8.16 -11.47
N LEU A 349 -0.21 8.71 -10.26
CA LEU A 349 -1.55 8.95 -9.71
C LEU A 349 -2.25 10.14 -10.38
N VAL A 350 -1.51 11.16 -10.85
CA VAL A 350 -2.06 12.23 -11.68
C VAL A 350 -2.62 11.66 -12.99
N GLU A 351 -1.85 10.81 -13.68
CA GLU A 351 -2.32 10.20 -14.93
C GLU A 351 -3.46 9.21 -14.72
N LEU A 352 -3.47 8.46 -13.61
CA LEU A 352 -4.61 7.62 -13.25
C LEU A 352 -5.86 8.47 -12.96
N ALA A 353 -5.71 9.59 -12.24
CA ALA A 353 -6.84 10.50 -11.98
C ALA A 353 -7.41 11.08 -13.27
N LYS A 354 -6.56 11.46 -14.24
CA LYS A 354 -7.01 11.90 -15.58
C LYS A 354 -7.81 10.79 -16.28
N ALA A 355 -7.36 9.55 -16.23
CA ALA A 355 -8.07 8.41 -16.82
C ALA A 355 -9.40 8.08 -16.12
N VAL A 356 -9.58 8.49 -14.85
CA VAL A 356 -10.84 8.33 -14.11
C VAL A 356 -11.85 9.45 -14.40
N VAL A 357 -11.36 10.65 -14.72
CA VAL A 357 -12.21 11.84 -14.94
C VAL A 357 -12.55 12.05 -16.42
N ALA A 358 -11.74 11.51 -17.34
CA ALA A 358 -12.02 11.49 -18.78
C ALA A 358 -13.27 10.67 -19.10
#